data_AF-A0A354DHI1-F1
#
_entry.id   AF-A0A354DHI1-F1
#
_cell.length_a   1.000
_cell.length_b   1.000
_cell.length_c   1.000
_cell.angle_alpha   90.00
_cell.angle_beta   90.00
_cell.angle_gamma   90.00
#
_symmetry.space_group_name_H-M   'P 1'
#
loop_
_entity.id
_entity.type
_entity.pdbx_description
1 polymer ?
#
loop_
_entity_poly.entity_id
_entity_poly.type
_entity_poly.pdbx_seq_one_letter_code
_entity_poly.pdbx_strand_id
1 'polypeptide(L)' 'MFLDTRDNVNVAIGLHGLWEPWVTKQFMTVVKPGMTVLDIGAHCGYFSLLAGLLVGFHGKVYSFEPNPKMFQRLQKN' A
#
# COMPACT_ATOMS: atom_id res chain seq x y z
N MET A 1 7.76 -4.98 -3.69
CA MET A 1 6.42 -4.83 -4.29
C MET A 1 6.41 -5.44 -5.67
N PHE A 2 5.58 -6.46 -5.92
CA PHE A 2 5.35 -7.06 -7.23
C PHE A 2 4.31 -6.25 -8.01
N LEU A 3 4.65 -5.81 -9.21
CA LEU A 3 3.81 -4.97 -10.06
C LEU A 3 3.44 -5.72 -11.35
N ASP A 4 2.15 -5.78 -11.67
CA ASP A 4 1.66 -6.32 -12.96
C ASP A 4 1.57 -5.22 -14.00
N THR A 5 2.31 -5.33 -15.09
CA THR A 5 2.35 -4.33 -16.18
C THR A 5 1.06 -4.24 -16.99
N ARG A 6 0.10 -5.15 -16.79
CA ARG A 6 -1.24 -5.09 -17.41
C ARG A 6 -2.23 -4.29 -16.57
N ASP A 7 -1.83 -3.85 -15.39
CA ASP A 7 -2.65 -3.07 -14.48
C ASP A 7 -2.18 -1.62 -14.48
N ASN A 8 -3.09 -0.70 -14.80
CA ASN A 8 -2.75 0.71 -14.98
C ASN A 8 -2.25 1.39 -13.69
N VAL A 9 -2.73 0.94 -12.53
CA VAL A 9 -2.29 1.44 -11.22
C VAL A 9 -0.84 1.02 -10.98
N ASN A 10 -0.53 -0.25 -11.22
CA ASN A 10 0.82 -0.79 -11.09
C ASN A 10 1.81 -0.17 -12.08
N VAL A 11 1.38 0.08 -13.32
CA VAL A 11 2.20 0.78 -14.31
C VAL A 11 2.51 2.20 -13.86
N ALA A 12 1.52 2.94 -13.38
CA ALA A 12 1.72 4.29 -12.87
C ALA A 12 2.69 4.31 -11.67
N ILE A 13 2.53 3.38 -10.71
CA ILE A 13 3.46 3.23 -9.58
C ILE A 13 4.86 2.87 -10.07
N GLY A 14 5.00 1.97 -11.04
CA GLY A 14 6.29 1.58 -11.58
C GLY A 14 7.03 2.71 -12.29
N LEU A 15 6.30 3.58 -12.99
CA LEU A 15 6.87 4.72 -13.73
C LEU A 15 7.16 5.93 -12.84
N HIS A 16 6.29 6.22 -11.87
CA HIS A 16 6.35 7.45 -11.06
C HIS A 16 6.84 7.21 -9.64
N GLY A 17 6.92 5.95 -9.19
CA GLY A 17 7.28 5.57 -7.82
C GLY A 17 6.17 5.78 -6.79
N LEU A 18 4.99 6.27 -7.20
CA LEU A 18 3.90 6.62 -6.30
C LEU A 18 2.52 6.48 -6.95
N TRP A 19 1.51 6.30 -6.12
CA TRP A 19 0.09 6.37 -6.49
C TRP A 19 -0.53 7.59 -5.82
N GLU A 20 -1.42 8.31 -6.52
CA GLU A 20 -2.13 9.50 -6.00
C GLU A 20 -1.23 10.44 -5.15
N PRO A 21 -0.31 11.19 -5.76
CA PRO A 21 0.76 11.88 -5.03
C PRO A 21 0.30 12.77 -3.88
N TRP A 22 -0.84 13.46 -4.03
CA TRP A 22 -1.40 14.29 -2.95
C TRP A 22 -1.93 13.47 -1.79
N VAL A 23 -2.57 12.32 -2.05
CA VAL A 23 -3.04 11.40 -1.01
C VAL A 23 -1.84 10.78 -0.31
N THR A 24 -0.86 10.29 -1.06
CA THR A 24 0.40 9.75 -0.52
C THR A 24 1.08 10.75 0.41
N LYS A 25 1.22 12.01 -0.04
CA LYS A 25 1.80 13.06 0.78
C LYS A 25 1.01 13.27 2.07
N GLN A 26 -0.32 13.38 1.98
CA GLN A 26 -1.14 13.59 3.17
C GLN A 26 -1.07 12.39 4.13
N PHE A 27 -1.12 11.18 3.59
CA PHE A 27 -1.01 9.94 4.35
C PHE A 27 0.29 9.88 5.17
N MET A 28 1.43 10.24 4.56
CA MET A 28 2.73 10.33 5.23
C MET A 28 2.76 11.36 6.37
N THR A 29 1.92 12.39 6.33
CA THR A 29 1.84 13.37 7.44
C THR A 29 0.95 12.88 8.58
N VAL A 30 -0.04 12.03 8.31
CA VAL A 30 -1.03 11.57 9.28
C VAL A 30 -0.55 10.34 10.03
N VAL A 31 0.01 9.35 9.34
CA VAL A 31 0.47 8.10 9.96
C VAL A 31 1.73 8.34 10.78
N LYS A 32 1.73 7.87 12.03
CA LYS A 32 2.84 8.04 12.99
C LYS A 32 3.37 6.68 13.47
N PRO A 33 4.62 6.62 13.94
CA PRO A 33 5.18 5.42 14.56
C PRO A 33 4.29 4.87 15.68
N GLY A 34 4.15 3.55 15.76
CA GLY A 34 3.34 2.84 16.74
C GLY A 34 1.84 2.80 16.45
N MET A 35 1.34 3.48 15.41
CA MET A 35 -0.07 3.42 15.04
C MET A 35 -0.46 2.05 14.46
N THR A 36 -1.76 1.75 14.55
CA THR A 36 -2.39 0.67 13.78
C THR A 36 -3.10 1.26 12.57
N VAL A 37 -2.81 0.76 11.38
CA VAL A 37 -3.43 1.18 10.11
C VAL A 37 -4.25 0.02 9.56
N LEU A 38 -5.46 0.33 9.07
CA LEU A 38 -6.27 -0.58 8.28
C LEU A 38 -6.28 -0.09 6.83
N ASP A 39 -5.78 -0.92 5.92
CA ASP A 39 -5.77 -0.67 4.47
C ASP A 39 -6.88 -1.51 3.82
N ILE A 40 -8.00 -0.85 3.48
CA ILE A 40 -9.20 -1.51 2.95
C ILE A 40 -9.24 -1.31 1.43
N GLY A 41 -9.23 -2.42 0.68
CA GLY A 41 -9.03 -2.37 -0.78
C GLY A 41 -7.55 -2.21 -1.14
N ALA A 42 -6.69 -2.96 -0.45
CA ALA A 42 -5.24 -2.80 -0.49
C ALA A 42 -4.62 -3.04 -1.89
N HIS A 43 -5.36 -3.64 -2.82
CA HIS A 43 -4.94 -3.87 -4.20
C HIS A 43 -3.55 -4.55 -4.29
N CYS A 44 -2.55 -3.86 -4.83
CA CYS A 44 -1.16 -4.33 -4.95
C CYS A 44 -0.30 -4.02 -3.72
N GLY A 45 -0.87 -3.46 -2.65
CA GLY A 45 -0.21 -3.22 -1.37
C GLY A 45 0.58 -1.92 -1.26
N TYR A 46 0.35 -0.96 -2.15
CA TYR A 46 1.08 0.32 -2.14
C TYR A 46 0.97 1.05 -0.79
N PHE A 47 -0.26 1.30 -0.31
CA PHE A 47 -0.48 1.97 0.98
C PHE A 47 -0.16 1.05 2.17
N SER A 48 -0.36 -0.26 2.03
CA SER A 48 0.06 -1.25 3.05
C SER A 48 1.56 -1.17 3.35
N LEU A 49 2.40 -1.15 2.31
CA LEU A 49 3.86 -1.06 2.45
C LEU A 49 4.28 0.30 2.98
N LEU A 50 3.70 1.38 2.45
CA LEU A 50 3.95 2.73 2.94
C LEU A 50 3.59 2.87 4.43
N ALA A 51 2.43 2.37 4.83
CA ALA A 51 2.00 2.34 6.23
C ALA A 51 2.99 1.54 7.09
N GLY A 52 3.41 0.36 6.63
CA GLY A 52 4.37 -0.48 7.36
C GLY A 52 5.69 0.25 7.65
N LEU A 53 6.20 0.99 6.67
CA LEU A 53 7.39 1.83 6.83
C LEU A 53 7.17 2.95 7.85
N LEU A 54 6.00 3.59 7.83
CA LEU A 54 5.70 4.76 8.67
C LEU A 54 5.38 4.38 10.13
N VAL A 55 4.64 3.30 10.35
CA VAL A 55 4.26 2.86 11.70
C VAL A 55 5.41 2.18 12.44
N GLY A 56 6.40 1.65 11.71
CA GLY A 56 7.61 1.06 12.26
C GLY A 56 7.36 -0.20 13.10
N PHE A 57 8.38 -0.64 13.84
CA PHE A 57 8.41 -1.94 14.52
C PHE A 57 7.28 -2.16 15.54
N HIS A 58 6.82 -1.10 16.20
CA HIS A 58 5.76 -1.19 17.22
C HIS A 58 4.35 -0.98 16.65
N GLY A 59 4.25 -0.62 15.38
CA GLY A 59 2.98 -0.43 14.70
C GLY A 59 2.43 -1.71 14.07
N LYS A 60 1.22 -1.62 13.54
CA LYS A 60 0.57 -2.74 12.84
C LYS A 60 -0.14 -2.24 11.60
N VAL A 61 -0.14 -3.06 10.56
CA VAL A 61 -0.91 -2.82 9.34
C VAL A 61 -1.76 -4.05 9.06
N TYR A 62 -3.06 -3.83 8.88
CA TYR A 62 -4.00 -4.87 8.49
C TYR A 62 -4.55 -4.52 7.11
N SER A 63 -4.28 -5.39 6.13
CA SER A 63 -4.63 -5.14 4.74
C SER A 63 -5.71 -6.11 4.28
N PHE A 64 -6.74 -5.58 3.63
CA PHE A 64 -7.90 -6.33 3.17
C PHE A 64 -8.08 -6.09 1.68
N GLU A 65 -8.21 -7.16 0.89
CA GLU A 65 -8.45 -7.07 -0.55
C GLU A 65 -9.50 -8.12 -0.95
N PRO A 66 -10.71 -7.70 -1.38
CA PRO A 66 -11.77 -8.63 -1.70
C PRO A 66 -11.56 -9.40 -3.00
N ASN A 67 -10.77 -8.88 -3.95
CA ASN A 67 -10.50 -9.59 -5.21
C ASN A 67 -9.47 -10.71 -4.98
N PRO A 68 -9.81 -12.00 -5.16
CA PRO A 68 -8.90 -13.10 -4.85
C PRO A 68 -7.60 -13.07 -5.65
N LYS A 69 -7.63 -12.59 -6.90
CA LYS A 69 -6.43 -12.49 -7.74
C LYS A 69 -5.50 -11.37 -7.27
N MET A 70 -6.05 -10.26 -6.79
CA MET A 70 -5.25 -9.17 -6.22
C MET A 70 -4.73 -9.55 -4.84
N PHE A 71 -5.56 -10.19 -4.01
CA PHE A 71 -5.15 -10.69 -2.71
C PHE A 71 -3.95 -11.65 -2.79
N GLN A 72 -3.94 -12.57 -3.77
CA GLN A 72 -2.78 -13.44 -4.02
C GLN A 72 -1.50 -12.68 -4.40
N ARG A 73 -1.61 -11.49 -4.99
CA ARG A 73 -0.46 -10.63 -5.29
C ARG A 73 -0.04 -9.81 -4.09
N LEU A 74 -1.01 -9.27 -3.35
CA LEU A 74 -0.79 -8.57 -2.10
C LEU A 74 0.02 -9.43 -1.12
N GLN A 75 -0.31 -10.72 -1.00
CA GLN A 75 0.42 -11.67 -0.14
C GLN A 75 1.88 -11.93 -0.54
N LYS A 76 2.32 -11.51 -1.73
CA LYS A 76 3.72 -11.66 -2.18
C LYS A 76 4.59 -10.46 -1.83
N ASN A 77 4.02 -9.43 -1.21
CA ASN A 77 4.70 -8.19 -0.82
C ASN A 77 5.05 -8.17 0.65
#